data_AF-A0A2H5FM07-F1
#
_entry.id   AF-A0A2H5FM07-F1
#
_cell.length_a   1.000
_cell.length_b   1.000
_cell.length_c   1.000
_cell.angle_alpha   90.00
_cell.angle_beta   90.00
_cell.angle_gamma   90.00
#
_symmetry.space_group_name_H-M   'P 1'
#
loop_
_entity.id
_entity.type
_entity.pdbx_description
1 polymer ?
#
loop_
_entity_poly.entity_id
_entity_poly.type
_entity_poly.pdbx_seq_one_letter_code
_entity_poly.pdbx_strand_id
1 'polypeptide(L)'
;MKKFLLAVPLSFVSMVSNAGLSLLENVVLIYSGPATKNTHTLPEIFKSVCAQTPTGICTPTTTVPMTNAKTGRFAGEIHVWTKDGTTGSFGTTCFTELIEYKLIGGSIYTIGNTNGTCGAAVDPSLVPVPSSGPSDPIVLVGGGSGKIVDANGFYFYLRDGKYVDRTYVGLGVGAGGVPEIKNYSGLYFQLMPKFRKVSDNPAS
;
A
#
# COMPACT_ATOMS: atom_id res chain seq x y z
N MET A 1 -35.22 -26.28 -62.80
CA MET A 1 -34.10 -25.69 -62.03
C MET A 1 -34.60 -25.32 -60.64
N LYS A 2 -34.27 -26.11 -59.60
CA LYS A 2 -34.63 -25.82 -58.20
C LYS A 2 -33.41 -25.25 -57.48
N LYS A 3 -33.49 -24.02 -56.99
CA LYS A 3 -32.45 -23.41 -56.15
C LYS A 3 -32.64 -23.89 -54.71
N PHE A 4 -31.68 -24.65 -54.19
CA PHE A 4 -31.58 -24.93 -52.76
C PHE A 4 -30.85 -23.77 -52.08
N LEU A 5 -31.53 -23.06 -51.20
CA LEU A 5 -30.92 -22.13 -50.25
C LEU A 5 -30.49 -22.93 -49.02
N LEU A 6 -29.18 -23.09 -48.81
CA LEU A 6 -28.64 -23.54 -47.54
C LEU A 6 -28.78 -22.39 -46.53
N ALA A 7 -29.64 -22.55 -45.53
CA ALA A 7 -29.60 -21.73 -44.33
C ALA A 7 -28.41 -22.18 -43.47
N VAL A 8 -27.38 -21.36 -43.37
CA VAL A 8 -26.27 -21.57 -42.43
C VAL A 8 -26.77 -21.16 -41.03
N PRO A 9 -26.79 -22.06 -40.04
CA PRO A 9 -27.12 -21.66 -38.69
C PRO A 9 -25.94 -20.83 -38.15
N LEU A 10 -26.17 -19.54 -37.91
CA LEU A 10 -25.30 -18.72 -37.08
C LEU A 10 -25.33 -19.30 -35.67
N SER A 11 -24.33 -20.11 -35.34
CA SER A 11 -24.07 -20.51 -33.97
C SER A 11 -23.68 -19.25 -33.19
N PHE A 12 -24.57 -18.77 -32.33
CA PHE A 12 -24.21 -17.81 -31.29
C PHE A 12 -23.21 -18.49 -30.37
N VAL A 13 -21.92 -18.23 -30.57
CA VAL A 13 -20.92 -18.47 -29.54
C VAL A 13 -21.19 -17.44 -28.45
N SER A 14 -22.00 -17.82 -27.47
CA SER A 14 -22.07 -17.09 -26.21
C SER A 14 -20.70 -17.17 -25.57
N MET A 15 -19.88 -16.12 -25.77
CA MET A 15 -18.76 -15.85 -24.88
C MET A 15 -19.37 -15.56 -23.51
N VAL A 16 -19.53 -16.61 -22.69
CA VAL A 16 -19.67 -16.44 -21.26
C VAL A 16 -18.30 -15.93 -20.83
N SER A 17 -18.17 -14.60 -20.74
CA SER A 17 -16.96 -14.02 -20.17
C SER A 17 -16.87 -14.56 -18.74
N ASN A 18 -15.73 -15.18 -18.43
CA ASN A 18 -15.36 -15.57 -17.07
C ASN A 18 -15.07 -14.31 -16.20
N ALA A 19 -15.82 -13.22 -16.40
CA ALA A 19 -15.68 -11.95 -15.71
C ALA A 19 -16.10 -12.03 -14.23
N GLY A 20 -16.59 -13.19 -13.77
CA GLY A 20 -17.08 -13.41 -12.41
C GLY A 20 -16.03 -13.83 -11.36
N LEU A 21 -14.75 -14.02 -11.72
CA LEU A 21 -13.74 -14.58 -10.80
C LEU A 21 -12.46 -13.74 -10.59
N SER A 22 -12.32 -12.57 -11.22
CA SER A 22 -11.12 -11.72 -11.11
C SER A 22 -11.29 -10.46 -10.27
N LEU A 23 -12.41 -10.30 -9.54
CA LEU A 23 -12.70 -9.10 -8.73
C LEU A 23 -12.09 -9.15 -7.32
N LEU A 24 -11.33 -10.19 -6.97
CA LEU A 24 -10.71 -10.37 -5.65
C LEU A 24 -9.19 -10.57 -5.75
N GLU A 25 -8.55 -9.98 -6.76
CA GLU A 25 -7.09 -10.02 -6.83
C GLU A 25 -6.45 -9.08 -5.81
N ASN A 26 -5.26 -9.46 -5.34
CA ASN A 26 -4.43 -8.58 -4.53
C ASN A 26 -3.87 -7.45 -5.41
N VAL A 27 -3.81 -6.24 -4.85
CA VAL A 27 -3.09 -5.13 -5.49
C VAL A 27 -1.68 -5.08 -4.90
N VAL A 28 -0.67 -5.28 -5.76
CA VAL A 28 0.74 -5.18 -5.38
C VAL A 28 1.35 -3.94 -5.99
N LEU A 29 1.82 -3.03 -5.13
CA LEU A 29 2.43 -1.76 -5.51
C LEU A 29 3.89 -1.73 -5.07
N ILE A 30 4.74 -1.13 -5.92
CA ILE A 30 6.16 -1.01 -5.63
C ILE A 30 6.69 0.40 -5.91
N TYR A 31 7.68 0.79 -5.13
CA TYR A 31 8.45 2.01 -5.32
C TYR A 31 9.93 1.81 -4.98
N SER A 32 10.80 2.50 -5.72
CA SER A 32 12.22 2.66 -5.40
C SER A 32 12.67 4.02 -5.89
N GLY A 33 13.31 4.80 -5.02
CA GLY A 33 13.74 6.16 -5.34
C GLY A 33 13.61 7.14 -4.16
N PRO A 34 13.79 8.43 -4.43
CA PRO A 34 13.74 9.48 -3.41
C PRO A 34 12.37 9.62 -2.76
N ALA A 35 12.36 9.72 -1.43
CA ALA A 35 11.15 10.07 -0.70
C ALA A 35 10.91 11.58 -0.78
N THR A 36 9.65 11.98 -0.91
CA THR A 36 9.24 13.39 -0.77
C THR A 36 8.39 13.56 0.47
N LYS A 37 8.40 14.76 1.06
CA LYS A 37 7.59 15.06 2.24
C LYS A 37 6.11 15.06 1.88
N ASN A 38 5.29 14.41 2.71
CA ASN A 38 3.83 14.51 2.56
C ASN A 38 3.34 15.91 2.95
N THR A 39 2.75 16.64 2.00
CA THR A 39 2.11 17.95 2.22
C THR A 39 0.60 17.91 2.05
N HIS A 40 0.00 16.73 1.90
CA HIS A 40 -1.43 16.56 1.69
C HIS A 40 -2.20 16.73 3.00
N THR A 41 -3.45 17.20 2.87
CA THR A 41 -4.38 17.27 3.99
C THR A 41 -4.74 15.87 4.48
N LEU A 42 -4.75 15.68 5.79
CA LEU A 42 -5.17 14.41 6.41
C LEU A 42 -6.62 14.06 5.99
N PRO A 43 -6.87 12.87 5.42
CA PRO A 43 -8.22 12.40 5.12
C PRO A 43 -9.13 12.36 6.36
N GLU A 44 -10.42 12.68 6.18
CA GLU A 44 -11.42 12.72 7.26
C GLU A 44 -11.48 11.40 8.04
N ILE A 45 -11.38 10.28 7.33
CA ILE A 45 -11.42 8.92 7.89
C ILE A 45 -10.30 8.66 8.93
N PHE A 46 -9.20 9.41 8.87
CA PHE A 46 -8.08 9.29 9.79
C PHE A 46 -8.18 10.21 11.01
N LYS A 47 -9.04 11.23 11.00
CA LYS A 47 -9.10 12.23 12.09
C LYS A 47 -9.39 11.61 13.45
N SER A 48 -10.33 10.69 13.54
CA SER A 48 -10.68 10.01 14.80
C SER A 48 -9.53 9.18 15.37
N VAL A 49 -8.67 8.65 14.51
CA VAL A 49 -7.50 7.85 14.91
C VAL A 49 -6.36 8.77 15.37
N CYS A 50 -6.17 9.90 14.69
CA CYS A 50 -5.18 10.91 15.07
C CYS A 50 -5.55 11.65 16.36
N ALA A 51 -6.84 11.85 16.62
CA ALA A 51 -7.35 12.45 17.86
C ALA A 51 -6.99 11.65 19.12
N GLN A 52 -6.62 10.37 18.99
CA GLN A 52 -6.19 9.52 20.10
C GLN A 52 -4.73 9.74 20.53
N THR A 53 -3.96 10.53 19.77
CA THR A 53 -2.59 10.90 20.14
C THR A 53 -2.59 11.99 21.21
N PRO A 54 -1.53 12.12 22.03
CA PRO A 54 -1.43 13.19 23.02
C PRO A 54 -1.54 14.61 22.43
N THR A 55 -1.11 14.79 21.18
CA THR A 55 -1.19 16.07 20.46
C THR A 55 -2.48 16.22 19.65
N GLY A 56 -3.29 15.18 19.54
CA GLY A 56 -4.46 15.10 18.65
C GLY A 56 -4.13 15.13 17.15
N ILE A 57 -2.84 15.00 16.77
CA ILE A 57 -2.35 15.20 15.41
C ILE A 57 -1.47 14.02 14.97
N CYS A 58 -1.73 13.47 13.78
CA CYS A 58 -0.79 12.57 13.10
C CYS A 58 0.26 13.37 12.33
N THR A 59 1.50 12.87 12.33
CA THR A 59 2.61 13.52 11.63
C THR A 59 2.63 13.09 10.16
N PRO A 60 2.58 14.01 9.18
CA PRO A 60 2.78 13.66 7.78
C PRO A 60 4.23 13.23 7.55
N THR A 61 4.45 12.14 6.84
CA THR A 61 5.79 11.61 6.57
C THR A 61 6.15 11.73 5.10
N THR A 62 5.67 10.81 4.26
CA THR A 62 6.10 10.73 2.86
C THR A 62 4.96 10.72 1.86
N THR A 63 5.26 11.24 0.68
CA THR A 63 4.52 11.01 -0.55
C THR A 63 5.48 10.36 -1.55
N VAL A 64 5.04 9.28 -2.20
CA VAL A 64 5.80 8.63 -3.28
C VAL A 64 4.88 8.10 -4.39
N PRO A 65 5.33 8.12 -5.66
CA PRO A 65 4.60 7.49 -6.75
C PRO A 65 4.68 5.97 -6.62
N MET A 66 3.62 5.29 -7.04
CA MET A 66 3.53 3.83 -7.02
C MET A 66 3.43 3.27 -8.42
N THR A 67 4.05 2.12 -8.62
CA THR A 67 3.89 1.32 -9.83
C THR A 67 3.21 0.00 -9.50
N ASN A 68 2.37 -0.49 -10.41
CA ASN A 68 1.77 -1.81 -10.30
C ASN A 68 2.85 -2.86 -10.58
N ALA A 69 3.09 -3.76 -9.62
CA ALA A 69 4.20 -4.73 -9.69
C ALA A 69 4.10 -5.69 -10.89
N LYS A 70 2.87 -6.00 -11.34
CA LYS A 70 2.63 -6.93 -12.46
C LYS A 70 2.89 -6.28 -13.81
N THR A 71 2.59 -4.99 -13.95
CA THR A 71 2.63 -4.28 -15.25
C THR A 71 3.79 -3.30 -15.38
N GLY A 72 4.45 -2.94 -14.27
CA GLY A 72 5.47 -1.90 -14.21
C GLY A 72 4.95 -0.49 -14.46
N ARG A 73 3.63 -0.31 -14.66
CA ARG A 73 3.03 0.99 -14.99
C ARG A 73 2.74 1.78 -13.73
N PHE A 74 2.84 3.10 -13.83
CA PHE A 74 2.38 4.03 -12.80
C PHE A 74 0.92 3.74 -12.43
N ALA A 75 0.66 3.64 -11.13
CA ALA A 75 -0.63 3.29 -10.57
C ALA A 75 -1.27 4.45 -9.78
N GLY A 76 -0.49 5.47 -9.40
CA GLY A 76 -0.91 6.58 -8.55
C GLY A 76 0.15 6.92 -7.51
N GLU A 77 -0.27 7.48 -6.39
CA GLU A 77 0.63 7.90 -5.31
C GLU A 77 0.16 7.33 -3.96
N ILE A 78 1.06 7.28 -2.99
CA ILE A 78 0.66 7.12 -1.58
C ILE A 78 0.96 8.39 -0.81
N HIS A 79 0.13 8.64 0.20
CA HIS A 79 0.34 9.69 1.19
C HIS A 79 0.34 9.02 2.56
N VAL A 80 1.43 9.19 3.31
CA VAL A 80 1.64 8.52 4.60
C VAL A 80 1.61 9.53 5.73
N TRP A 81 0.90 9.17 6.80
CA TRP A 81 0.94 9.80 8.11
C TRP A 81 1.26 8.75 9.17
N THR A 82 1.83 9.19 10.28
CA THR A 82 2.20 8.30 11.38
C THR A 82 1.70 8.82 12.72
N LYS A 83 1.45 7.89 13.64
CA LYS A 83 1.24 8.17 15.07
C LYS A 83 1.95 7.16 15.96
N ASP A 84 2.04 7.50 17.24
CA ASP A 84 2.59 6.66 18.31
C ASP A 84 3.98 6.10 17.99
N GLY A 85 5.00 6.97 17.96
CA GLY A 85 6.38 6.54 17.76
C GLY A 85 6.96 5.93 19.04
N THR A 86 7.53 4.73 18.94
CA THR A 86 8.32 4.10 20.00
C THR A 86 9.66 3.65 19.44
N THR A 87 10.72 3.79 20.24
CA THR A 87 12.03 3.22 19.93
C THR A 87 12.30 2.11 20.92
N GLY A 88 12.44 0.89 20.43
CA GLY A 88 12.75 -0.29 21.21
C GLY A 88 14.25 -0.46 21.44
N SER A 89 14.59 -1.49 22.22
CA SER A 89 15.97 -1.95 22.39
C SER A 89 16.61 -2.24 21.02
N PHE A 90 17.90 -1.93 20.88
CA PHE A 90 18.67 -2.09 19.64
C PHE A 90 18.33 -1.09 18.51
N GLY A 91 17.63 0.01 18.82
CA GLY A 91 17.38 1.08 17.85
C GLY A 91 16.25 0.78 16.87
N THR A 92 15.45 -0.26 17.12
CA THR A 92 14.24 -0.54 16.34
C THR A 92 13.24 0.60 16.55
N THR A 93 12.73 1.19 15.47
CA THR A 93 11.69 2.22 15.54
C THR A 93 10.37 1.62 15.06
N CYS A 94 9.32 1.76 15.87
CA CYS A 94 7.98 1.29 15.57
C CYS A 94 6.98 2.45 15.64
N PHE A 95 6.03 2.49 14.70
CA PHE A 95 4.96 3.46 14.65
C PHE A 95 3.70 2.85 14.05
N THR A 96 2.59 3.57 14.18
CA THR A 96 1.32 3.25 13.52
C THR A 96 1.21 4.09 12.26
N GLU A 97 1.05 3.43 11.10
CA GLU A 97 0.86 4.12 9.82
C GLU A 97 -0.61 4.34 9.48
N LEU A 98 -0.88 5.46 8.83
CA LEU A 98 -2.14 5.76 8.16
C LEU A 98 -1.78 6.12 6.72
N ILE A 99 -2.30 5.35 5.76
CA ILE A 99 -1.88 5.47 4.36
C ILE A 99 -3.11 5.67 3.48
N GLU A 100 -3.09 6.74 2.71
CA GLU A 100 -3.96 6.87 1.53
C GLU A 100 -3.19 6.37 0.30
N TYR A 101 -3.74 5.38 -0.38
CA TYR A 101 -3.31 5.02 -1.74
C TYR A 101 -4.21 5.76 -2.72
N LYS A 102 -3.73 6.87 -3.25
CA LYS A 102 -4.43 7.67 -4.25
C LYS A 102 -4.12 7.14 -5.64
N LEU A 103 -4.85 6.09 -6.03
CA LEU A 103 -4.62 5.36 -7.26
C LEU A 103 -5.45 5.90 -8.43
N ILE A 104 -5.01 5.61 -9.64
CA ILE A 104 -5.83 5.80 -10.83
C ILE A 104 -7.07 4.93 -10.68
N GLY A 105 -8.24 5.57 -10.74
CA GLY A 105 -9.55 4.91 -10.64
C GLY A 105 -10.12 4.78 -9.23
N GLY A 106 -9.44 5.26 -8.17
CA GLY A 106 -10.01 5.27 -6.83
C GLY A 106 -8.98 5.43 -5.71
N SER A 107 -9.46 5.44 -4.47
CA SER A 107 -8.61 5.59 -3.28
C SER A 107 -8.82 4.42 -2.33
N ILE A 108 -7.75 4.02 -1.64
CA ILE A 108 -7.77 2.98 -0.60
C ILE A 108 -7.17 3.61 0.65
N TYR A 109 -7.77 3.39 1.80
CA TYR A 109 -7.33 3.95 3.08
C TYR A 109 -6.98 2.82 4.02
N THR A 110 -5.76 2.82 4.57
CA THR A 110 -5.32 1.81 5.54
C THR A 110 -4.94 2.42 6.87
N ILE A 111 -5.11 1.62 7.92
CA ILE A 111 -4.60 1.89 9.26
C ILE A 111 -3.77 0.68 9.69
N GLY A 112 -2.51 0.92 10.00
CA GLY A 112 -1.58 -0.03 10.58
C GLY A 112 -2.00 -0.47 11.98
N ASN A 113 -1.52 -1.63 12.41
CA ASN A 113 -1.63 -2.01 13.81
C ASN A 113 -0.91 -0.98 14.71
N THR A 114 -1.32 -0.86 15.97
CA THR A 114 -0.65 0.02 16.93
C THR A 114 0.81 -0.38 17.07
N ASN A 115 1.74 0.54 16.78
CA ASN A 115 3.18 0.29 16.70
C ASN A 115 3.53 -0.89 15.77
N GLY A 116 2.72 -1.10 14.73
CA GLY A 116 2.75 -2.28 13.88
C GLY A 116 3.70 -2.17 12.68
N THR A 117 4.13 -0.97 12.34
CA THR A 117 5.17 -0.74 11.34
C THR A 117 6.47 -0.52 12.07
N CYS A 118 7.39 -1.46 11.92
CA CYS A 118 8.67 -1.45 12.63
C CYS A 118 9.83 -1.58 11.64
N GLY A 119 10.93 -0.89 11.92
CA GLY A 119 12.19 -1.05 11.20
C GLY A 119 13.38 -1.13 12.15
N ALA A 120 14.37 -1.93 11.78
CA ALA A 120 15.63 -2.08 12.51
C ALA A 120 16.80 -1.61 11.63
N ALA A 121 17.82 -1.02 12.27
CA ALA A 121 19.04 -0.64 11.59
C ALA A 121 19.78 -1.89 11.07
N VAL A 122 20.26 -1.82 9.84
CA VAL A 122 21.09 -2.87 9.24
C VAL A 122 22.38 -2.28 8.70
N ASP A 123 23.37 -3.13 8.50
CA ASP A 123 24.60 -2.77 7.80
C ASP A 123 24.29 -2.44 6.33
N PRO A 124 24.53 -1.21 5.85
CA PRO A 124 24.27 -0.81 4.47
C PRO A 124 25.13 -1.55 3.44
N SER A 125 26.23 -2.20 3.84
CA SER A 125 27.01 -3.06 2.95
C SER A 125 26.30 -4.38 2.62
N LEU A 126 25.34 -4.80 3.46
CA LEU A 126 24.58 -6.04 3.29
C LEU A 126 23.26 -5.83 2.52
N VAL A 127 22.83 -4.58 2.35
CA VAL A 127 21.58 -4.24 1.65
C VAL A 127 21.84 -3.11 0.66
N PRO A 128 21.61 -3.33 -0.65
CA PRO A 128 21.74 -2.28 -1.63
C PRO A 128 20.58 -1.28 -1.48
N VAL A 129 20.82 -0.21 -0.72
CA VAL A 129 19.90 0.93 -0.64
C VAL A 129 20.45 2.05 -1.52
N PRO A 130 19.66 2.64 -2.44
CA PRO A 130 20.10 3.77 -3.25
C PRO A 130 20.49 4.91 -2.32
N SER A 131 21.79 5.11 -2.09
CA SER A 131 22.29 6.24 -1.32
C SER A 131 21.80 7.52 -1.99
N SER A 132 21.10 8.38 -1.23
CA SER A 132 20.76 9.74 -1.69
C SER A 132 21.96 10.70 -1.57
N GLY A 133 23.03 10.24 -0.93
CA GLY A 133 24.32 10.88 -0.85
C GLY A 133 25.19 10.28 0.25
N PRO A 134 26.44 10.75 0.41
CA PRO A 134 27.40 10.29 1.43
C PRO A 134 26.97 10.58 2.89
N SER A 135 25.78 11.15 3.12
CA SER A 135 25.25 11.58 4.42
C SER A 135 24.06 10.75 4.92
N ASP A 136 23.84 9.55 4.38
CA ASP A 136 22.79 8.62 4.84
C ASP A 136 23.41 7.52 5.72
N PRO A 137 23.54 7.73 7.05
CA PRO A 137 24.31 6.83 7.90
C PRO A 137 23.54 5.56 8.31
N ILE A 138 22.21 5.52 8.16
CA ILE A 138 21.40 4.43 8.70
C ILE A 138 20.44 3.92 7.63
N VAL A 139 20.54 2.63 7.34
CA VAL A 139 19.51 1.90 6.61
C VAL A 139 18.59 1.20 7.60
N LEU A 140 17.29 1.44 7.50
CA LEU A 140 16.28 0.69 8.23
C LEU A 140 15.62 -0.35 7.32
N VAL A 141 15.48 -1.57 7.81
CA VAL A 141 14.69 -2.62 7.16
C VAL A 141 13.51 -2.96 8.03
N GLY A 142 12.34 -3.03 7.41
CA GLY A 142 11.11 -3.15 8.17
C GLY A 142 9.90 -3.52 7.36
N GLY A 143 8.77 -3.41 8.02
CA GLY A 143 7.48 -3.47 7.38
C GLY A 143 6.35 -3.35 8.39
N GLY A 144 5.18 -3.10 7.85
CA GLY A 144 3.92 -2.94 8.55
C GLY A 144 2.87 -3.93 8.11
N SER A 145 1.82 -3.99 8.92
CA SER A 145 0.58 -4.63 8.54
C SER A 145 -0.60 -3.97 9.22
N GLY A 146 -1.77 -4.12 8.63
CA GLY A 146 -2.99 -3.58 9.21
C GLY A 146 -4.22 -3.88 8.37
N LYS A 147 -5.19 -2.98 8.46
CA LYS A 147 -6.50 -3.12 7.83
C LYS A 147 -6.75 -2.02 6.81
N ILE A 148 -7.51 -2.37 5.78
CA ILE A 148 -8.13 -1.40 4.87
C ILE A 148 -9.42 -0.94 5.54
N VAL A 149 -9.52 0.36 5.82
CA VAL A 149 -10.66 0.95 6.54
C VAL A 149 -11.71 1.55 5.63
N ASP A 150 -11.32 1.91 4.40
CA ASP A 150 -12.25 2.23 3.32
C ASP A 150 -11.55 2.10 1.97
N ALA A 151 -12.34 1.92 0.92
CA ALA A 151 -11.89 1.96 -0.46
C ALA A 151 -13.03 2.41 -1.38
N ASN A 152 -12.70 3.11 -2.45
CA ASN A 152 -13.66 3.63 -3.42
C ASN A 152 -13.22 3.44 -4.88
N GLY A 153 -14.10 3.81 -5.81
CA GLY A 153 -13.85 3.65 -7.24
C GLY A 153 -13.65 2.18 -7.61
N PHE A 154 -12.66 1.89 -8.45
CA PHE A 154 -12.35 0.52 -8.87
C PHE A 154 -11.90 -0.40 -7.73
N TYR A 155 -11.51 0.16 -6.58
CA TYR A 155 -10.94 -0.59 -5.46
C TYR A 155 -11.96 -0.87 -4.36
N PHE A 156 -13.25 -0.58 -4.55
CA PHE A 156 -14.29 -0.78 -3.53
C PHE A 156 -14.32 -2.21 -2.96
N TYR A 157 -13.92 -3.21 -3.74
CA TYR A 157 -13.87 -4.62 -3.34
C TYR A 157 -12.80 -4.92 -2.27
N LEU A 158 -11.83 -4.01 -2.08
CA LEU A 158 -10.81 -4.11 -1.04
C LEU A 158 -11.28 -3.57 0.31
N ARG A 159 -12.46 -2.96 0.39
CA ARG A 159 -13.02 -2.45 1.65
C ARG A 159 -13.02 -3.56 2.72
N ASP A 160 -12.60 -3.19 3.93
CA ASP A 160 -12.45 -4.10 5.08
C ASP A 160 -11.41 -5.23 4.89
N GLY A 161 -10.55 -5.10 3.89
CA GLY A 161 -9.42 -5.99 3.63
C GLY A 161 -8.23 -5.76 4.56
N LYS A 162 -7.07 -6.29 4.17
CA LYS A 162 -5.81 -6.17 4.89
C LYS A 162 -4.73 -5.59 4.00
N TYR A 163 -3.72 -5.00 4.62
CA TYR A 163 -2.48 -4.67 3.93
C TYR A 163 -1.28 -5.22 4.69
N VAL A 164 -0.23 -5.51 3.95
CA VAL A 164 1.12 -5.71 4.47
C VAL A 164 2.08 -4.91 3.61
N ASP A 165 3.15 -4.43 4.22
CA ASP A 165 4.24 -3.78 3.52
C ASP A 165 5.60 -4.34 3.93
N ARG A 166 6.59 -4.07 3.08
CA ARG A 166 8.01 -4.33 3.32
C ARG A 166 8.80 -3.16 2.77
N THR A 167 9.80 -2.72 3.52
CA THR A 167 10.56 -1.54 3.16
C THR A 167 12.02 -1.64 3.55
N TYR A 168 12.87 -1.03 2.71
CA TYR A 168 14.24 -0.70 3.04
C TYR A 168 14.39 0.80 2.83
N VAL A 169 14.78 1.52 3.88
CA VAL A 169 14.77 2.97 3.94
C VAL A 169 16.15 3.50 4.24
N GLY A 170 16.61 4.47 3.46
CA GLY A 170 17.74 5.32 3.83
C GLY A 170 17.25 6.48 4.69
N LEU A 171 17.82 6.62 5.89
CA LEU A 171 17.61 7.77 6.77
C LEU A 171 18.79 8.74 6.67
N GLY A 172 18.45 10.02 6.54
CA GLY A 172 19.39 11.13 6.64
C GLY A 172 18.97 12.13 7.71
N VAL A 173 19.80 13.15 7.94
CA VAL A 173 19.50 14.23 8.88
C VAL A 173 18.67 15.31 8.15
N GLY A 174 17.48 15.59 8.66
CA GLY A 174 16.58 16.65 8.20
C GLY A 174 16.77 17.97 8.95
N ALA A 175 15.87 18.92 8.71
CA ALA A 175 15.89 20.22 9.38
C ALA A 175 15.85 20.08 10.91
N GLY A 176 16.70 20.84 11.61
CA GLY A 176 16.77 20.80 13.08
C GLY A 176 17.32 19.50 13.67
N GLY A 177 17.97 18.64 12.87
CA GLY A 177 18.55 17.39 13.34
C GLY A 177 17.57 16.21 13.42
N VAL A 178 16.34 16.38 12.92
CA VAL A 178 15.30 15.35 12.95
C VAL A 178 15.56 14.30 11.86
N PRO A 179 15.50 12.99 12.16
CA PRO A 179 15.61 11.95 11.13
C PRO A 179 14.57 12.12 10.03
N GLU A 180 14.99 12.02 8.78
CA GLU A 180 14.14 12.13 7.60
C GLU A 180 14.38 10.95 6.66
N ILE A 181 13.29 10.39 6.14
CA ILE A 181 13.32 9.38 5.08
C ILE A 181 13.81 10.06 3.81
N LYS A 182 14.96 9.64 3.28
CA LYS A 182 15.54 10.21 2.06
C LYS A 182 15.20 9.40 0.82
N ASN A 183 15.18 8.08 0.95
CA ASN A 183 14.95 7.19 -0.17
C ASN A 183 14.42 5.82 0.27
N TYR A 184 13.80 5.14 -0.69
CA TYR A 184 13.35 3.76 -0.59
C TYR A 184 14.14 2.87 -1.55
N SER A 185 14.55 1.70 -1.08
CA SER A 185 15.00 0.58 -1.90
C SER A 185 13.96 -0.53 -1.83
N GLY A 186 13.12 -0.68 -2.84
CA GLY A 186 12.09 -1.72 -2.82
C GLY A 186 11.10 -1.56 -1.66
N LEU A 187 10.28 -0.51 -1.71
CA LEU A 187 9.06 -0.42 -0.91
C LEU A 187 7.96 -1.23 -1.61
N TYR A 188 7.38 -2.20 -0.90
CA TYR A 188 6.34 -3.10 -1.42
C TYR A 188 5.10 -2.99 -0.57
N PHE A 189 3.94 -2.82 -1.21
CA PHE A 189 2.63 -2.93 -0.57
C PHE A 189 1.83 -4.05 -1.22
N GLN A 190 1.20 -4.89 -0.40
CA GLN A 190 0.25 -5.88 -0.84
C GLN A 190 -1.10 -5.63 -0.15
N LEU A 191 -2.07 -5.18 -0.94
CA LEU A 191 -3.44 -4.89 -0.51
C LEU A 191 -4.31 -6.08 -0.89
N MET A 192 -5.01 -6.64 0.10
CA MET A 192 -5.71 -7.91 -0.03
C MET A 192 -7.18 -7.72 0.35
N PRO A 193 -8.14 -8.20 -0.44
CA PRO A 193 -9.54 -8.19 -0.05
C PRO A 193 -9.75 -9.10 1.17
N LYS A 194 -10.85 -8.87 1.88
CA LYS A 194 -11.30 -9.81 2.91
C LYS A 194 -11.79 -11.09 2.23
N PHE A 195 -11.04 -12.18 2.34
CA PHE A 195 -11.55 -13.49 1.93
C PHE A 195 -12.79 -13.83 2.78
N ARG A 196 -13.97 -13.90 2.16
CA ARG A 196 -15.07 -14.67 2.75
C ARG A 196 -14.65 -16.12 2.67
N LYS A 197 -14.55 -16.81 3.81
CA LYS A 197 -14.62 -18.28 3.79
C LYS A 197 -15.92 -18.65 3.08
N VAL A 198 -15.80 -19.44 2.01
CA VAL A 198 -16.92 -20.22 1.50
C VAL A 198 -17.06 -21.41 2.45
N SER A 199 -17.73 -21.22 3.58
CA SER A 199 -18.12 -22.27 4.53
C SER A 199 -19.44 -21.83 5.16
N ASP A 200 -20.58 -22.50 5.06
CA ASP A 200 -20.93 -23.81 4.53
C ASP A 200 -22.34 -23.63 3.92
N ASN A 201 -22.63 -24.27 2.79
CA ASN A 201 -24.01 -24.41 2.33
C ASN A 201 -24.66 -25.50 3.21
N PRO A 202 -25.65 -25.23 4.08
CA PRO A 202 -26.53 -26.28 4.56
C PRO A 202 -27.70 -26.34 3.57
N ALA A 203 -27.43 -26.87 2.38
CA ALA A 203 -28.47 -27.19 1.42
C ALA A 203 -28.14 -28.54 0.79
N SER A 204 -28.31 -29.58 1.61
CA SER A 204 -28.53 -30.96 1.20
C SER A 204 -29.49 -31.60 2.19
#